data_AF-B7Z1H6-F1
#
_entry.id   AF-B7Z1H6-F1
#
_cell.length_a   1.000
_cell.length_b   1.000
_cell.length_c   1.000
_cell.angle_alpha   90.00
_cell.angle_beta   90.00
_cell.angle_gamma   90.00
#
_symmetry.space_group_name_H-M   'P 1'
#
loop_
_entity.id
_entity.type
_entity.pdbx_description
1 polymer ?
#
loop_
_entity_poly.entity_id
_entity_poly.type
_entity_poly.pdbx_seq_one_letter_code
_entity_poly.pdbx_strand_id
1 'polypeptide(L)'
;MPHSYPALSAEQKKELSDIALRIVAPGKGILAADESVGSMAKRLSQIGVENTEENRRLYRQVLFSADDRVKKCIGGVIFFHETLYQKDDNGVPFVRTIQDKGIVVGIKVDKGVVPNTRRMVLTLPSGAVC
;
A
#
# COMPACT_ATOMS: atom_id res chain seq x y z
N MET A 1 15.90 -36.96 11.57
CA MET A 1 14.79 -35.99 11.81
C MET A 1 15.32 -34.60 11.53
N PRO A 2 14.76 -33.83 10.58
CA PRO A 2 15.18 -32.43 10.41
C PRO A 2 14.81 -31.64 11.67
N HIS A 3 15.73 -30.81 12.16
CA HIS A 3 15.43 -29.88 13.24
C HIS A 3 14.52 -28.76 12.72
N SER A 4 13.41 -28.52 13.43
CA SER A 4 12.51 -27.40 13.17
C SER A 4 12.80 -26.29 14.16
N TYR A 5 13.20 -25.13 13.64
CA TYR A 5 13.28 -23.90 14.40
C TYR A 5 12.05 -23.06 14.02
N PRO A 6 11.05 -22.91 14.91
CA PRO A 6 9.84 -22.17 14.58
C PRO A 6 10.18 -20.69 14.38
N ALA A 7 9.93 -20.17 13.18
CA ALA A 7 10.17 -18.77 12.85
C ALA A 7 9.20 -17.79 13.54
N LEU A 8 8.01 -18.26 13.92
CA LEU A 8 6.93 -17.46 14.50
C LEU A 8 6.22 -18.20 15.64
N SER A 9 5.82 -17.47 16.68
CA SER A 9 4.96 -17.95 17.77
C SER A 9 3.52 -18.23 17.29
N ALA A 10 2.70 -18.87 18.12
CA ALA A 10 1.29 -19.11 17.81
C ALA A 10 0.50 -17.80 17.68
N GLU A 11 0.81 -16.83 18.52
CA GLU A 11 0.20 -15.50 18.55
C GLU A 11 0.56 -14.71 17.29
N GLN A 12 1.84 -14.72 16.88
CA GLN A 12 2.30 -14.07 15.65
C GLN A 12 1.63 -14.67 14.41
N LYS A 13 1.49 -16.00 14.35
CA LYS A 13 0.77 -16.67 13.26
C LYS A 13 -0.70 -16.27 13.22
N LYS A 14 -1.36 -16.23 14.38
CA LYS A 14 -2.76 -15.85 14.49
C LYS A 14 -2.97 -14.40 14.03
N GLU A 15 -2.13 -13.48 14.48
CA GLU A 15 -2.20 -12.07 14.07
C GLU A 15 -2.07 -11.89 12.56
N LEU A 16 -1.06 -12.51 11.95
CA LEU A 16 -0.86 -12.46 10.49
C LEU A 16 -2.03 -13.09 9.72
N SER A 17 -2.53 -14.22 10.19
CA SER A 17 -3.68 -14.92 9.59
C SER A 17 -4.95 -14.06 9.67
N ASP A 18 -5.24 -13.48 10.83
CA ASP A 18 -6.44 -12.66 11.06
C ASP A 18 -6.41 -11.40 10.19
N ILE A 19 -5.25 -10.75 10.04
CA ILE A 19 -5.07 -9.60 9.16
C ILE A 19 -5.28 -10.01 7.69
N ALA A 20 -4.67 -11.12 7.25
CA ALA A 20 -4.81 -11.59 5.88
C ALA A 20 -6.29 -11.87 5.54
N LEU A 21 -7.02 -12.57 6.42
CA LEU A 21 -8.44 -12.87 6.23
C LEU A 21 -9.31 -11.61 6.18
N ARG A 22 -8.99 -10.57 6.94
CA ARG A 22 -9.70 -9.28 6.87
C ARG A 22 -9.52 -8.58 5.52
N ILE A 23 -8.31 -8.66 4.94
CA ILE A 23 -8.00 -8.02 3.65
C ILE A 23 -8.81 -8.68 2.53
N VAL A 24 -8.94 -10.01 2.55
CA VAL A 24 -9.57 -10.81 1.48
C VAL A 24 -10.98 -11.29 1.83
N ALA A 25 -11.65 -10.63 2.78
CA ALA A 25 -13.01 -10.98 3.14
C ALA A 25 -13.94 -10.97 1.90
N PRO A 26 -14.98 -11.80 1.83
CA PRO A 26 -15.84 -11.90 0.65
C PRO A 26 -16.36 -10.54 0.17
N GLY A 27 -16.18 -10.25 -1.12
CA GLY A 27 -16.56 -8.98 -1.74
C GLY A 27 -15.55 -7.85 -1.55
N LYS A 28 -14.49 -8.04 -0.77
CA LYS A 28 -13.42 -7.05 -0.57
C LYS A 28 -12.19 -7.32 -1.44
N GLY A 29 -11.58 -6.24 -1.91
CA GLY A 29 -10.32 -6.22 -2.64
C GLY A 29 -9.32 -5.22 -2.06
N ILE A 30 -8.25 -4.95 -2.82
CA ILE A 30 -7.17 -4.06 -2.42
C ILE A 30 -7.13 -2.85 -3.35
N LEU A 31 -7.06 -1.64 -2.77
CA LEU A 31 -6.69 -0.43 -3.50
C LEU A 31 -5.17 -0.25 -3.43
N ALA A 32 -4.49 -0.45 -4.55
CA ALA A 32 -3.05 -0.17 -4.67
C ALA A 32 -2.86 1.34 -4.93
N ALA A 33 -2.57 2.09 -3.87
CA ALA A 33 -2.32 3.53 -3.89
C ALA A 33 -0.85 3.84 -3.52
N ASP A 34 0.06 2.96 -3.93
CA ASP A 34 1.48 2.95 -3.58
C ASP A 34 2.40 3.40 -4.72
N GLU A 35 1.85 4.12 -5.70
CA GLU A 35 2.64 4.74 -6.76
C GLU A 35 3.68 5.69 -6.15
N SER A 36 4.95 5.43 -6.47
CA SER A 36 6.07 6.30 -6.12
C SER A 36 5.94 7.67 -6.77
N VAL A 37 6.71 8.66 -6.31
CA VAL A 37 6.73 10.02 -6.89
C VAL A 37 6.93 10.00 -8.42
N GLY A 38 7.85 9.16 -8.92
CA GLY A 38 8.08 9.02 -10.36
C GLY A 38 6.94 8.32 -11.11
N SER A 39 6.24 7.39 -10.46
CA SER A 39 5.06 6.73 -11.05
C SER A 39 3.87 7.69 -11.12
N MET A 40 3.67 8.49 -10.06
CA MET A 40 2.69 9.57 -10.02
C MET A 40 2.97 10.65 -11.06
N ALA A 41 4.24 10.96 -11.35
CA ALA A 41 4.61 11.90 -12.40
C ALA A 41 3.96 11.53 -13.75
N LYS A 42 4.04 10.25 -14.14
CA LYS A 42 3.45 9.74 -15.38
C LYS A 42 1.92 9.81 -15.36
N ARG A 43 1.32 9.49 -14.20
CA ARG A 43 -0.14 9.49 -14.03
C ARG A 43 -0.71 10.92 -14.10
N LEU A 44 -0.06 11.88 -13.45
CA LEU A 44 -0.48 13.29 -13.45
C LEU A 44 -0.19 13.97 -14.79
N SER A 45 0.91 13.64 -15.47
CA SER A 45 1.20 14.20 -16.79
C SER A 45 0.16 13.83 -17.84
N GLN A 46 -0.46 12.65 -17.74
CA GLN A 46 -1.53 12.22 -18.66
C GLN A 46 -2.78 13.10 -18.59
N ILE A 47 -2.99 13.79 -17.46
CA ILE A 47 -4.13 14.69 -17.25
C ILE A 47 -3.71 16.16 -17.20
N GLY A 48 -2.47 16.48 -17.58
CA GLY A 48 -1.95 17.85 -17.62
C GLY A 48 -1.74 18.50 -16.25
N VAL A 49 -1.59 17.70 -15.18
CA VAL A 49 -1.38 18.18 -13.80
C VAL A 49 0.10 18.11 -13.44
N GLU A 50 0.62 19.16 -12.81
CA GLU A 50 2.00 19.19 -12.32
C GLU A 50 2.22 18.19 -11.16
N ASN A 51 3.37 17.52 -11.14
CA ASN A 51 3.71 16.55 -10.09
C ASN A 51 4.29 17.21 -8.82
N THR A 52 3.47 17.99 -8.12
CA THR A 52 3.79 18.54 -6.80
C THR A 52 3.34 17.59 -5.69
N GLU A 53 3.91 17.72 -4.49
CA GLU A 53 3.46 16.95 -3.31
C GLU A 53 1.98 17.19 -3.03
N GLU A 54 1.53 18.44 -3.13
CA GLU A 54 0.13 18.80 -2.91
C GLU A 54 -0.80 18.14 -3.92
N ASN A 55 -0.44 18.10 -5.21
CA ASN A 55 -1.26 17.43 -6.22
C ASN A 55 -1.32 15.91 -6.00
N ARG A 56 -0.23 15.30 -5.52
CA ARG A 56 -0.24 13.88 -5.13
C ARG A 56 -1.13 13.65 -3.90
N ARG A 57 -1.06 14.53 -2.90
CA ARG A 57 -1.92 14.50 -1.70
C ARG A 57 -3.39 14.63 -2.08
N LEU A 58 -3.75 15.61 -2.91
CA LEU A 58 -5.11 15.84 -3.41
C LEU A 58 -5.62 14.62 -4.19
N TYR A 59 -4.80 14.05 -5.08
CA TYR A 59 -5.17 12.82 -5.79
C TYR A 59 -5.48 11.67 -4.82
N ARG A 60 -4.66 11.48 -3.78
CA ARG A 60 -4.94 10.46 -2.74
C ARG A 60 -6.16 10.79 -1.91
N GLN A 61 -6.36 12.06 -1.57
CA GLN A 61 -7.55 12.49 -0.84
C GLN A 61 -8.81 12.18 -1.63
N VAL A 62 -8.84 12.40 -2.95
CA VAL A 62 -10.00 12.03 -3.79
C VAL A 62 -10.33 10.53 -3.68
N LEU A 63 -9.31 9.67 -3.64
CA LEU A 63 -9.52 8.22 -3.46
C LEU A 63 -10.03 7.90 -2.06
N PHE A 64 -9.49 8.55 -1.04
CA PHE A 64 -9.78 8.24 0.37
C PHE A 64 -11.02 8.94 0.92
N SER A 65 -11.49 10.00 0.28
CA SER A 65 -12.73 10.71 0.60
C SER A 65 -13.98 10.05 0.01
N ALA A 66 -13.81 8.99 -0.80
CA ALA A 66 -14.90 8.19 -1.31
C ALA A 66 -15.84 7.73 -0.19
N ASP A 67 -17.14 7.75 -0.45
CA ASP A 67 -18.16 7.50 0.55
C ASP A 67 -18.16 6.05 1.08
N ASP A 68 -18.99 5.80 2.09
CA ASP A 68 -19.06 4.54 2.82
C ASP A 68 -19.38 3.29 1.99
N ARG A 69 -19.86 3.44 0.74
CA ARG A 69 -20.04 2.31 -0.18
C ARG A 69 -18.75 1.53 -0.38
N VAL A 70 -17.58 2.18 -0.32
CA VAL A 70 -16.28 1.51 -0.51
C VAL A 70 -15.93 0.54 0.62
N LYS A 71 -16.52 0.66 1.83
CA LYS A 71 -16.25 -0.21 2.99
C LYS A 71 -16.53 -1.68 2.71
N LYS A 72 -17.51 -1.94 1.83
CA LYS A 72 -17.92 -3.29 1.41
C LYS A 72 -17.02 -3.87 0.32
N CYS A 73 -16.29 -3.01 -0.39
CA CYS A 73 -15.51 -3.39 -1.58
C CYS A 73 -14.00 -3.40 -1.31
N ILE A 74 -13.52 -2.70 -0.28
CA ILE A 74 -12.09 -2.54 0.00
C ILE A 74 -11.77 -3.13 1.38
N GLY A 75 -10.88 -4.11 1.40
CA GLY A 75 -10.36 -4.74 2.61
C GLY A 75 -8.98 -4.24 3.00
N GLY A 76 -8.21 -3.76 2.02
CA GLY A 76 -6.91 -3.12 2.27
C GLY A 76 -6.58 -1.99 1.30
N VAL A 77 -5.77 -1.03 1.76
CA VAL A 77 -5.16 -0.01 0.90
C VAL A 77 -3.64 -0.03 1.10
N ILE A 78 -2.88 -0.06 0.00
CA ILE A 78 -1.41 -0.02 0.06
C ILE A 78 -0.97 1.42 -0.17
N PHE A 79 -0.21 1.98 0.77
CA PHE A 79 0.32 3.33 0.72
C PHE A 79 1.76 3.36 0.22
N PHE A 80 2.14 4.49 -0.37
CA PHE A 80 3.53 4.90 -0.51
C PHE A 80 3.99 5.65 0.77
N HIS A 81 5.29 5.67 1.03
CA HIS A 81 5.86 6.29 2.24
C HIS A 81 5.40 7.73 2.45
N GLU A 82 5.35 8.54 1.39
CA GLU A 82 4.86 9.93 1.45
C GLU A 82 3.41 10.01 1.96
N THR A 83 2.53 9.17 1.40
CA THR A 83 1.09 9.15 1.73
C THR A 83 0.80 8.70 3.17
N LEU A 84 1.69 7.89 3.77
CA LEU A 84 1.54 7.43 5.15
C LEU A 84 1.53 8.58 6.17
N TYR A 85 2.22 9.68 5.87
CA TYR A 85 2.34 10.84 6.75
C TYR A 85 1.51 12.04 6.31
N GLN A 86 0.84 11.94 5.16
CA GLN A 86 -0.04 12.99 4.65
C GLN A 86 -1.38 13.05 5.39
N LYS A 87 -2.01 14.21 5.28
CA LYS A 87 -3.30 14.54 5.91
C LYS A 87 -4.29 15.02 4.85
N ASP A 88 -5.57 14.86 5.16
CA ASP A 88 -6.64 15.49 4.38
C ASP A 88 -6.75 16.99 4.67
N ASP A 89 -7.66 17.67 3.96
CA ASP A 89 -7.91 19.11 4.13
C ASP A 89 -8.38 19.50 5.54
N ASN A 90 -8.90 18.54 6.32
CA ASN A 90 -9.31 18.75 7.71
C ASN A 90 -8.18 18.47 8.70
N GLY A 91 -6.97 18.14 8.22
CA GLY A 91 -5.82 17.79 9.03
C GLY A 91 -5.86 16.37 9.60
N VAL A 92 -6.78 15.51 9.15
CA VAL A 92 -6.88 14.11 9.57
C VAL A 92 -5.85 13.28 8.80
N PRO A 93 -4.99 12.48 9.46
CA PRO A 93 -4.07 11.58 8.77
C PRO A 93 -4.82 10.56 7.92
N PHE A 94 -4.38 10.32 6.68
CA PHE A 94 -5.03 9.35 5.79
C PHE A 94 -5.12 7.94 6.40
N VAL A 95 -4.14 7.56 7.22
CA VAL A 95 -4.16 6.30 7.99
C VAL A 95 -5.44 6.20 8.83
N ARG A 96 -5.81 7.27 9.54
CA ARG A 96 -7.04 7.29 10.35
C ARG A 96 -8.28 7.22 9.46
N THR A 97 -8.34 8.00 8.39
CA THR A 97 -9.46 7.98 7.44
C THR A 97 -9.77 6.57 6.90
N ILE A 98 -8.73 5.76 6.65
CA ILE A 98 -8.88 4.38 6.15
C ILE A 98 -9.21 3.40 7.29
N GLN A 99 -8.59 3.56 8.46
CA GLN A 99 -8.87 2.74 9.65
C GLN A 99 -10.31 2.93 10.16
N ASP A 100 -10.81 4.17 10.18
CA ASP A 100 -12.18 4.51 10.58
C ASP A 100 -13.23 3.88 9.65
N LYS A 101 -12.80 3.54 8.42
CA LYS A 101 -13.62 2.79 7.45
C LYS A 101 -13.57 1.27 7.65
N GLY A 102 -12.80 0.77 8.62
CA GLY A 102 -12.59 -0.64 8.88
C GLY A 102 -11.71 -1.33 7.82
N ILE A 103 -10.90 -0.55 7.11
CA ILE A 103 -10.02 -1.03 6.04
C ILE A 103 -8.59 -1.18 6.59
N VAL A 104 -7.88 -2.22 6.17
CA VAL A 104 -6.49 -2.46 6.58
C VAL A 104 -5.55 -1.52 5.83
N VAL A 105 -4.59 -0.90 6.54
CA VAL A 105 -3.55 -0.08 5.92
C VAL A 105 -2.31 -0.94 5.70
N GLY A 106 -1.84 -0.97 4.46
CA GLY A 106 -0.57 -1.57 4.05
C GLY A 106 0.43 -0.51 3.60
N ILE A 107 1.72 -0.86 3.60
CA ILE A 107 2.81 0.03 3.19
C ILE A 107 3.69 -0.68 2.19
N LYS A 108 4.01 0.00 1.09
CA LYS A 108 5.02 -0.49 0.15
C LYS A 108 6.41 -0.29 0.74
N VAL A 109 7.16 -1.38 0.84
CA VAL A 109 8.52 -1.40 1.42
C VAL A 109 9.63 -1.65 0.40
N ASP A 110 9.27 -2.05 -0.83
CA ASP A 110 10.23 -2.21 -1.92
C ASP A 110 10.82 -0.86 -2.34
N LYS A 111 12.15 -0.83 -2.59
CA LYS A 111 12.89 0.38 -3.00
C LYS A 111 13.10 0.48 -4.51
N GLY A 112 12.34 -0.27 -5.29
CA GLY A 112 12.47 -0.37 -6.73
C GLY A 112 13.38 -1.51 -7.16
N VAL A 113 13.43 -1.74 -8.46
CA VAL A 113 14.18 -2.84 -9.06
C VAL A 113 15.64 -2.46 -9.32
N VAL A 114 16.54 -3.43 -9.13
CA VAL A 114 17.95 -3.30 -9.52
C VAL A 114 18.23 -4.17 -10.75
N PRO A 115 19.06 -3.70 -11.71
CA PRO A 115 19.47 -4.52 -12.85
C PRO A 115 20.27 -5.74 -12.38
N ASN A 116 19.84 -6.94 -12.77
CA ASN A 116 20.63 -8.15 -12.55
C ASN A 116 21.61 -8.35 -13.72
N THR A 117 22.91 -8.21 -13.48
CA THR A 117 23.96 -8.17 -14.50
C THR A 117 24.39 -9.54 -15.03
N ARG A 118 23.70 -10.65 -14.71
CA ARG A 118 24.03 -11.98 -15.24
C ARG A 118 22.78 -12.69 -15.79
N ARG A 119 22.75 -12.77 -17.13
CA ARG A 119 21.72 -13.36 -18.03
C ARG A 119 20.44 -12.52 -18.16
N MET A 120 20.22 -12.04 -19.40
CA MET A 120 18.96 -11.58 -19.98
C MET A 120 18.02 -10.85 -19.00
N VAL A 121 18.24 -9.54 -18.84
CA VAL A 121 17.47 -8.53 -18.07
C VAL A 121 16.28 -9.09 -17.28
N LEU A 122 16.54 -9.80 -16.19
CA LEU A 122 15.55 -10.11 -15.18
C LEU A 122 15.72 -9.09 -14.05
N THR A 123 14.69 -8.31 -13.75
CA THR A 123 14.69 -7.31 -12.67
C THR A 123 14.24 -7.95 -11.35
N LEU A 124 14.99 -7.72 -10.27
CA LEU A 124 14.62 -8.17 -8.91
C LEU A 124 14.31 -6.94 -8.02
N PRO A 125 13.30 -7.02 -7.13
CA PRO A 125 13.01 -5.98 -6.14
C PRO A 125 14.16 -5.86 -5.13
N SER A 126 14.59 -4.63 -4.83
CA SER A 126 15.66 -4.37 -3.86
C SER A 126 15.10 -4.34 -2.43
N GLY A 127 15.63 -5.22 -1.58
CA GLY A 127 15.16 -5.43 -0.20
C GLY A 127 14.54 -6.82 0.05
N ALA A 128 14.39 -7.64 -0.98
CA ALA A 128 14.11 -9.06 -0.83
C ALA A 128 15.43 -9.80 -0.50
N VAL A 129 15.76 -9.91 0.78
CA VAL A 129 16.78 -10.84 1.26
C VAL A 129 16.07 -12.18 1.48
N CYS A 130 16.48 -13.21 0.75
CA CYS A 130 16.06 -14.59 0.96
C CYS A 130 16.55 -15.13 2.31
#